data_AF-A0AAX3PUJ0-F1
#
_entry.id   AF-A0AAX3PUJ0-F1
#
_cell.length_a   1.000
_cell.length_b   1.000
_cell.length_c   1.000
_cell.angle_alpha   90.00
_cell.angle_beta   90.00
_cell.angle_gamma   90.00
#
_symmetry.space_group_name_H-M   'P 1'
#
loop_
_entity.id
_entity.type
_entity.pdbx_description
1 polymer ?
#
loop_
_entity_poly.entity_id
_entity_poly.type
_entity_poly.pdbx_seq_one_letter_code
_entity_poly.pdbx_strand_id
1 'polypeptide(L)'
;MDFCNFNWDLVSRFVPLVTPAVSIGIAFFVYRVWHIQKGKEVIAQEAKSIVESIYELNKVFFDLQNYNFEDFEDLKLKMKKFQSERDNLILKLTFIRNSLHNKIKFNQNVDKFHNECRKITNIFNRYLEIEPKLDIEDFYLETEIKKPIYQHAPHPLLDSELEVLESCKNLAMYRDIS
;
A
#
# COMPACT_ATOMS: atom_id res chain seq x y z
N MET A 1 0.98 54.37 45.09
CA MET A 1 1.78 53.96 43.91
C MET A 1 2.59 52.76 44.37
N ASP A 2 1.97 51.60 44.51
CA ASP A 2 2.53 50.49 45.31
C ASP A 2 2.48 49.16 44.55
N PHE A 3 2.80 49.20 43.25
CA PHE A 3 2.95 48.02 42.40
C PHE A 3 4.34 47.91 41.76
N CYS A 4 5.34 48.61 42.33
CA CYS A 4 6.74 48.56 41.89
C CYS A 4 7.67 48.00 42.97
N ASN A 5 7.20 47.02 43.74
CA ASN A 5 8.07 46.19 44.58
C ASN A 5 7.86 44.70 44.26
N PHE A 6 7.73 44.39 42.96
CA PHE A 6 7.91 43.01 42.51
C PHE A 6 9.38 42.67 42.69
N ASN A 7 9.67 41.73 43.58
CA ASN A 7 11.03 41.40 43.99
C ASN A 7 11.74 40.65 42.85
N TRP A 8 12.29 41.41 41.89
CA TRP A 8 13.00 40.90 40.72
C TRP A 8 14.19 40.01 41.07
N ASP A 9 14.76 40.15 42.27
CA ASP A 9 15.81 39.26 42.79
C ASP A 9 15.30 37.85 43.12
N LEU A 10 14.02 37.70 43.47
CA LEU A 10 13.40 36.40 43.68
C LEU A 10 13.07 35.74 42.34
N VAL A 11 12.54 36.51 41.39
CA VAL A 11 12.18 36.05 40.03
C VAL A 11 13.42 35.63 39.26
N SER A 12 14.50 36.42 39.32
CA SER A 12 15.78 36.14 38.64
C SER A 12 16.48 34.88 39.16
N ARG A 13 16.14 34.39 40.37
CA ARG A 13 16.65 33.12 40.91
C ARG A 13 15.87 31.89 40.42
N PHE A 14 14.60 32.06 40.03
CA PHE A 14 13.78 30.99 39.45
C PHE A 14 13.89 30.91 37.92
N VAL A 15 14.19 32.02 37.24
CA VAL A 15 14.42 32.05 35.78
C VAL A 15 15.47 31.02 35.33
N PRO A 16 16.64 30.84 35.97
CA PRO A 16 17.65 29.85 35.57
C PRO A 16 17.22 28.39 35.74
N LEU A 17 16.18 28.11 36.53
CA LEU A 17 15.67 26.76 36.76
C LEU A 17 14.42 26.46 35.92
N VAL A 18 13.55 27.48 35.76
CA VAL A 18 12.34 27.41 34.94
C VAL A 18 12.69 27.43 33.46
N THR A 19 13.71 28.20 33.03
CA THR A 19 14.09 28.28 31.61
C THR A 19 14.59 26.95 31.07
N PRO A 20 15.48 26.19 31.74
CA PRO A 20 15.87 24.84 31.30
C PRO A 20 14.70 23.85 31.35
N ALA A 21 13.88 23.86 32.40
CA ALA A 21 12.74 22.96 32.52
C ALA A 21 11.69 23.20 31.41
N VAL A 22 11.38 24.46 31.12
CA VAL A 22 10.50 24.86 30.01
C VAL A 22 11.15 24.51 28.67
N SER A 23 12.46 24.70 28.51
CA SER A 23 13.19 24.34 27.29
C SER A 23 13.17 22.83 27.05
N ILE A 24 13.37 22.01 28.09
CA ILE A 24 13.26 20.55 28.03
C ILE A 24 11.83 20.13 27.68
N GLY A 25 10.83 20.78 28.30
CA GLY A 25 9.41 20.54 28.01
C GLY A 25 9.05 20.84 26.55
N ILE A 26 9.51 21.98 26.02
CA ILE A 26 9.32 22.36 24.61
C ILE A 26 10.06 21.37 23.69
N ALA A 27 11.30 21.02 24.01
CA ALA A 27 12.08 20.07 23.21
C ALA A 27 11.42 18.69 23.17
N PHE A 28 10.90 18.19 24.30
CA PHE A 28 10.15 16.94 24.36
C PHE A 28 8.86 17.02 23.55
N PHE A 29 8.12 18.13 23.64
CA PHE A 29 6.91 18.34 22.84
C PHE A 29 7.21 18.36 21.34
N VAL A 30 8.22 19.13 20.91
CA VAL A 30 8.65 19.19 19.51
C VAL A 30 9.10 17.82 19.03
N TYR A 31 9.88 17.09 19.83
CA TYR A 31 10.30 15.72 19.50
C TYR A 31 9.10 14.79 19.32
N ARG A 32 8.12 14.83 20.22
CA ARG A 32 6.90 14.01 20.13
C ARG A 32 6.12 14.32 18.87
N VAL A 33 5.90 15.60 18.56
CA VAL A 33 5.19 16.04 17.35
C VAL A 33 5.94 15.63 16.10
N TRP A 34 7.25 15.87 16.05
CA TRP A 34 8.09 15.54 14.90
C TRP A 34 8.16 14.02 14.65
N HIS A 35 8.32 13.22 15.70
CA HIS A 35 8.37 11.76 15.58
C HIS A 35 7.05 11.20 15.04
N ILE A 36 5.91 11.74 15.48
CA ILE A 36 4.60 11.37 14.93
C ILE A 36 4.54 11.76 13.45
N GLN A 37 4.90 12.99 13.10
CA GLN A 37 4.90 13.46 11.70
C GLN A 37 5.78 12.60 10.80
N LYS A 38 7.00 12.23 11.23
CA LYS A 38 7.86 11.33 10.45
C LYS A 38 7.27 9.96 10.24
N GLY A 39 6.61 9.39 11.25
CA GLY A 39 5.86 8.14 11.07
C GLY A 39 4.80 8.26 9.97
N LYS A 40 4.06 9.37 9.95
CA LYS A 40 3.04 9.61 8.91
C LYS A 40 3.67 9.80 7.52
N GLU A 41 4.78 10.51 7.42
CA GLU A 41 5.48 10.71 6.15
C GLU A 41 5.97 9.40 5.54
N VAL A 42 6.52 8.48 6.36
CA VAL A 42 6.97 7.16 5.88
C VAL A 42 5.81 6.35 5.33
N ILE A 43 4.67 6.31 6.03
CA ILE A 43 3.46 5.61 5.57
C ILE A 43 2.93 6.23 4.28
N ALA A 44 2.89 7.57 4.19
CA ALA A 44 2.43 8.27 3.00
C ALA A 44 3.35 8.03 1.80
N GLN A 45 4.67 7.97 2.03
CA GLN A 45 5.65 7.68 1.00
C GLN A 45 5.52 6.24 0.49
N GLU A 46 5.37 5.28 1.39
CA GLU A 46 5.17 3.88 1.01
C GLU A 46 3.85 3.70 0.25
N ALA A 47 2.78 4.39 0.67
CA ALA A 47 1.50 4.36 -0.01
C ALA A 47 1.59 4.89 -1.45
N LYS A 48 2.43 5.90 -1.72
CA LYS A 48 2.70 6.36 -3.09
C LYS A 48 3.43 5.29 -3.91
N SER A 49 4.43 4.65 -3.33
CA SER A 49 5.16 3.57 -4.00
C SER A 49 4.25 2.37 -4.31
N ILE A 50 3.26 2.10 -3.46
CA ILE A 50 2.24 1.08 -3.71
C ILE A 50 1.35 1.44 -4.90
N VAL A 51 0.95 2.71 -5.03
CA VAL A 51 0.16 3.16 -6.18
C VAL A 51 0.92 2.90 -7.49
N GLU A 52 2.23 3.18 -7.54
CA GLU A 52 3.07 2.87 -8.69
C GLU A 52 3.15 1.35 -8.96
N SER A 53 3.36 0.54 -7.92
CA SER A 53 3.39 -0.93 -8.05
C SER A 53 2.06 -1.54 -8.52
N ILE A 54 0.92 -0.95 -8.16
CA ILE A 54 -0.39 -1.37 -8.68
C ILE A 54 -0.47 -1.14 -10.20
N TYR A 55 0.03 -0.01 -10.70
CA TYR A 55 0.04 0.25 -12.14
C TYR A 55 0.94 -0.72 -12.91
N GLU A 56 2.11 -1.07 -12.37
CA GLU A 56 2.99 -2.07 -12.98
C GLU A 56 2.35 -3.46 -13.02
N LEU A 57 1.70 -3.88 -11.92
CA LEU A 57 0.97 -5.15 -11.88
C LEU A 57 -0.18 -5.16 -12.90
N ASN A 58 -0.97 -4.08 -12.95
CA ASN A 58 -2.10 -3.96 -13.87
C ASN A 58 -1.65 -3.97 -15.33
N LYS A 59 -0.53 -3.31 -15.66
CA LYS A 59 0.06 -3.37 -17.01
C LYS A 59 0.37 -4.81 -17.43
N VAL A 60 0.99 -5.60 -16.55
CA VAL A 60 1.30 -7.00 -16.84
C VAL A 60 0.02 -7.83 -16.93
N PHE A 61 -0.95 -7.59 -16.04
CA PHE A 61 -2.24 -8.26 -16.09
C PHE A 61 -3.03 -7.95 -17.37
N PHE A 62 -3.00 -6.70 -17.83
CA PHE A 62 -3.63 -6.25 -19.06
C PHE A 62 -3.01 -6.94 -20.29
N ASP A 63 -1.68 -7.06 -20.33
CA ASP A 63 -1.00 -7.81 -21.39
C ASP A 63 -1.45 -9.28 -21.43
N LEU A 64 -1.55 -9.92 -20.25
CA LEU A 64 -2.01 -11.31 -20.12
C LEU A 64 -3.49 -11.46 -20.50
N GLN A 65 -4.34 -10.50 -20.11
CA GLN A 65 -5.78 -10.52 -20.37
C GLN A 65 -6.12 -10.27 -21.84
N ASN A 66 -5.37 -9.40 -22.52
CA ASN A 66 -5.60 -9.05 -23.93
C ASN A 66 -4.74 -9.88 -24.90
N TYR A 67 -4.08 -10.91 -24.39
CA TYR A 67 -3.24 -11.81 -25.19
C TYR A 67 -2.15 -11.09 -25.98
N ASN A 68 -1.57 -10.06 -25.37
CA ASN A 68 -0.52 -9.27 -25.97
C ASN A 68 0.83 -9.97 -25.74
N PHE A 69 1.06 -11.14 -26.33
CA PHE A 69 2.32 -11.87 -26.24
C PHE A 69 2.68 -12.54 -27.57
N GLU A 70 3.97 -12.67 -27.85
CA GLU A 70 4.46 -13.16 -29.16
C GLU A 70 4.44 -14.69 -29.25
N ASP A 71 4.81 -15.37 -28.16
CA ASP A 71 4.89 -16.82 -28.09
C ASP A 71 4.63 -17.36 -26.67
N PHE A 72 4.72 -18.68 -26.51
CA PHE A 72 4.51 -19.35 -25.23
C PHE A 72 5.57 -19.03 -24.17
N GLU A 73 6.81 -18.73 -24.57
CA GLU A 73 7.86 -18.34 -23.64
C GLU A 73 7.66 -16.90 -23.14
N ASP A 74 7.20 -15.98 -24.00
CA ASP A 74 6.77 -14.63 -23.60
C ASP A 74 5.58 -14.70 -22.64
N LEU A 75 4.59 -15.56 -22.90
CA LEU A 75 3.49 -15.81 -21.97
C LEU A 75 3.99 -16.25 -20.58
N LYS A 76 4.89 -17.24 -20.52
CA LYS A 76 5.48 -17.69 -19.24
C LYS A 76 6.25 -16.57 -18.55
N LEU A 77 6.99 -15.77 -19.30
CA LEU A 77 7.76 -14.65 -18.76
C LEU A 77 6.82 -13.62 -18.15
N LYS A 78 5.72 -13.27 -18.82
CA LYS A 78 4.70 -12.36 -18.28
C LYS A 78 3.97 -12.94 -17.07
N MET A 79 3.67 -14.24 -17.04
CA MET A 79 3.12 -14.91 -15.85
C MET A 79 4.06 -14.82 -14.65
N LYS A 80 5.36 -15.11 -14.86
CA LYS A 80 6.38 -14.98 -13.81
C LYS A 80 6.54 -13.54 -13.35
N LYS A 81 6.52 -12.58 -14.29
CA LYS A 81 6.57 -11.16 -13.99
C LYS A 81 5.37 -10.74 -13.13
N PHE A 82 4.16 -11.18 -13.47
CA PHE A 82 2.96 -10.93 -12.65
C PHE A 82 3.13 -11.46 -11.22
N GLN A 83 3.63 -12.69 -11.06
CA GLN A 83 3.87 -13.27 -9.72
C GLN A 83 4.88 -12.44 -8.92
N SER A 84 5.95 -11.99 -9.56
CA SER A 84 6.97 -11.15 -8.91
C SER A 84 6.43 -9.79 -8.50
N GLU A 85 5.71 -9.09 -9.38
CA GLU A 85 5.11 -7.78 -9.07
C GLU A 85 4.06 -7.90 -7.96
N ARG A 86 3.26 -8.98 -7.99
CA ARG A 86 2.31 -9.31 -6.93
C ARG A 86 3.00 -9.45 -5.58
N ASP A 87 4.07 -10.23 -5.49
CA ASP A 87 4.78 -10.44 -4.22
C ASP A 87 5.37 -9.16 -3.66
N ASN A 88 6.01 -8.38 -4.53
CA ASN A 88 6.51 -7.06 -4.16
C ASN A 88 5.39 -6.18 -3.60
N LEU A 89 4.24 -6.14 -4.27
CA LEU A 89 3.09 -5.36 -3.82
C LEU A 89 2.50 -5.87 -2.49
N ILE A 90 2.36 -7.18 -2.31
CA ILE A 90 1.87 -7.79 -1.06
C ILE A 90 2.79 -7.44 0.11
N LEU A 91 4.12 -7.45 -0.10
CA LEU A 91 5.08 -7.07 0.94
C LEU A 91 4.88 -5.62 1.38
N LYS A 92 4.74 -4.69 0.44
CA LYS A 92 4.48 -3.27 0.73
C LYS A 92 3.13 -3.07 1.44
N LEU A 93 2.07 -3.74 1.00
CA LEU A 93 0.76 -3.69 1.64
C LEU A 93 0.81 -4.25 3.08
N THR A 94 1.59 -5.31 3.30
CA THR A 94 1.81 -5.91 4.62
C THR A 94 2.54 -4.94 5.55
N PHE A 95 3.54 -4.21 5.04
CA PHE A 95 4.21 -3.17 5.80
C PHE A 95 3.23 -2.09 6.27
N ILE A 96 2.38 -1.58 5.37
CA ILE A 96 1.37 -0.58 5.73
C ILE A 96 0.36 -1.14 6.74
N ARG A 97 -0.12 -2.37 6.53
CA ARG A 97 -1.03 -3.06 7.45
C ARG A 97 -0.47 -3.13 8.87
N ASN A 98 0.82 -3.42 9.01
CA ASN A 98 1.50 -3.48 10.30
C ASN A 98 1.77 -2.10 10.90
N SER A 99 1.84 -1.06 10.06
CA SER A 99 2.10 0.33 10.48
C SER A 99 0.83 1.10 10.84
N LEU A 100 -0.34 0.64 10.41
CA LEU A 100 -1.62 1.28 10.69
C LEU A 100 -2.27 0.72 11.96
N HIS A 101 -2.54 1.59 12.93
CA HIS A 101 -3.38 1.23 14.06
C HIS A 101 -4.85 1.08 13.63
N ASN A 102 -5.39 -0.12 13.80
CA ASN A 102 -6.83 -0.43 13.78
C ASN A 102 -7.60 -0.01 12.51
N LYS A 103 -7.04 -0.24 11.32
CA LYS A 103 -7.70 0.04 10.02
C LYS A 103 -8.35 -1.22 9.44
N ILE A 104 -9.49 -1.62 10.01
CA ILE A 104 -10.25 -2.82 9.60
C ILE A 104 -10.57 -2.79 8.10
N LYS A 105 -11.04 -1.65 7.58
CA LYS A 105 -11.40 -1.50 6.15
C LYS A 105 -10.21 -1.68 5.21
N PHE A 106 -9.05 -1.11 5.54
CA PHE A 106 -7.84 -1.29 4.74
C PHE A 106 -7.44 -2.78 4.69
N ASN A 107 -7.44 -3.44 5.84
CA ASN A 107 -7.09 -4.86 5.92
C ASN A 107 -8.05 -5.73 5.10
N GLN A 108 -9.36 -5.45 5.16
CA GLN A 108 -10.36 -6.14 4.34
C GLN A 108 -10.10 -5.96 2.84
N ASN A 109 -9.79 -4.75 2.40
CA ASN A 109 -9.46 -4.47 1.00
C ASN A 109 -8.19 -5.22 0.56
N VAL A 110 -7.16 -5.24 1.41
CA VAL A 110 -5.92 -5.98 1.15
C VAL A 110 -6.17 -7.49 1.10
N ASP A 111 -6.97 -8.04 2.01
CA ASP A 111 -7.30 -9.47 2.03
C ASP A 111 -8.10 -9.87 0.78
N LYS A 112 -9.05 -9.03 0.35
CA LYS A 112 -9.80 -9.23 -0.91
C LYS A 112 -8.87 -9.22 -2.12
N PHE A 113 -8.01 -8.21 -2.24
CA PHE A 113 -7.00 -8.12 -3.31
C PHE A 113 -6.09 -9.34 -3.34
N HIS A 114 -5.54 -9.73 -2.18
CA HIS A 114 -4.67 -10.90 -2.06
C HIS A 114 -5.36 -12.19 -2.52
N ASN A 115 -6.64 -12.36 -2.18
CA ASN A 115 -7.42 -13.51 -2.60
C ASN A 115 -7.64 -13.55 -4.12
N GLU A 116 -7.90 -12.41 -4.78
CA GLU A 116 -8.02 -12.35 -6.25
C GLU A 116 -6.69 -12.65 -6.94
N CYS A 117 -5.59 -12.07 -6.47
CA CYS A 117 -4.25 -12.41 -6.97
C CYS A 117 -3.92 -13.90 -6.83
N ARG A 118 -4.33 -14.52 -5.71
CA ARG A 118 -4.12 -15.95 -5.46
C ARG A 118 -4.89 -16.82 -6.46
N LYS A 119 -6.14 -16.46 -6.76
CA LYS A 119 -6.93 -17.18 -7.78
C LYS A 119 -6.23 -17.16 -9.14
N ILE A 120 -5.70 -16.01 -9.55
CA ILE A 120 -4.96 -15.88 -10.82
C ILE A 120 -3.66 -16.68 -10.78
N THR A 121 -2.90 -16.56 -9.69
CA THR A 121 -1.65 -17.29 -9.52
C THR A 121 -1.85 -18.80 -9.59
N ASN A 122 -2.92 -19.32 -8.97
CA ASN A 122 -3.25 -20.74 -9.02
C ASN A 122 -3.54 -21.21 -10.45
N ILE A 123 -4.11 -20.35 -11.31
CA ILE A 123 -4.27 -20.64 -12.74
C ILE A 123 -2.88 -20.71 -13.38
N PHE A 124 -2.05 -19.68 -13.20
CA PHE A 124 -0.71 -19.63 -13.81
C PHE A 124 0.16 -20.82 -13.41
N ASN A 125 0.12 -21.23 -12.14
CA ASN A 125 0.89 -22.39 -11.67
C ASN A 125 0.45 -23.69 -12.36
N ARG A 126 -0.83 -23.87 -12.67
CA ARG A 126 -1.27 -25.04 -13.46
C ARG A 126 -0.62 -25.05 -14.84
N TYR A 127 -0.55 -23.90 -15.51
CA TYR A 127 0.11 -23.80 -16.82
C TYR A 127 1.64 -23.91 -16.75
N LEU A 128 2.25 -23.47 -15.64
CA LEU A 128 3.70 -23.53 -15.44
C LEU A 128 4.18 -24.93 -14.98
N GLU A 129 3.36 -25.70 -14.26
CA GLU A 129 3.75 -26.97 -13.62
C GLU A 129 3.29 -28.25 -14.38
N ILE A 130 2.22 -28.21 -15.19
CA ILE A 130 1.54 -29.43 -15.72
C ILE A 130 2.07 -29.93 -17.09
N GLU A 131 3.32 -29.63 -17.47
CA GLU A 131 3.91 -30.03 -18.78
C GLU A 131 3.30 -29.32 -20.03
N PRO A 132 4.12 -29.07 -21.08
CA PRO A 132 3.85 -28.15 -22.20
C PRO A 132 2.77 -28.60 -23.21
N LYS A 133 1.85 -29.47 -22.80
CA LYS A 133 0.79 -30.05 -23.66
C LYS A 133 -0.60 -29.44 -23.45
N LEU A 134 -0.78 -28.52 -22.50
CA LEU A 134 -1.95 -27.65 -22.51
C LEU A 134 -1.71 -26.58 -23.56
N ASP A 135 -2.41 -26.75 -24.68
CA ASP A 135 -2.32 -25.86 -25.83
C ASP A 135 -2.73 -24.44 -25.43
N ILE A 136 -2.28 -23.43 -26.18
CA ILE A 136 -2.66 -22.03 -25.90
C ILE A 136 -4.20 -21.91 -25.88
N GLU A 137 -4.91 -22.76 -26.64
CA GLU A 137 -6.38 -22.95 -26.64
C GLU A 137 -6.98 -23.25 -25.26
N ASP A 138 -6.34 -24.05 -24.41
CA ASP A 138 -6.85 -24.34 -23.07
C ASP A 138 -6.69 -23.13 -22.13
N PHE A 139 -5.63 -22.33 -22.32
CA PHE A 139 -5.49 -21.03 -21.65
C PHE A 139 -6.54 -20.04 -22.12
N TYR A 140 -6.79 -19.97 -23.43
CA TYR A 140 -7.84 -19.14 -24.03
C TYR A 140 -9.23 -19.51 -23.47
N LEU A 141 -9.54 -20.80 -23.33
CA LEU A 141 -10.82 -21.27 -22.77
C LEU A 141 -10.98 -20.92 -21.28
N GLU A 142 -9.96 -21.11 -20.42
CA GLU A 142 -10.08 -20.76 -19.00
C GLU A 142 -10.12 -19.25 -18.73
N THR A 143 -9.42 -18.45 -19.53
CA THR A 143 -9.46 -16.98 -19.44
C THR A 143 -10.79 -16.41 -19.96
N GLU A 144 -11.42 -17.03 -20.98
CA GLU A 144 -12.76 -16.66 -21.42
C GLU A 144 -13.89 -17.12 -20.50
N ILE A 145 -13.80 -18.32 -19.90
CA ILE A 145 -14.81 -18.81 -18.94
C ILE A 145 -14.89 -17.93 -17.68
N LYS A 146 -13.84 -17.14 -17.39
CA LYS A 146 -13.81 -16.15 -16.30
C LYS A 146 -14.02 -14.70 -16.75
N LYS A 147 -14.24 -14.41 -18.04
CA LYS A 147 -14.91 -13.16 -18.39
C LYS A 147 -16.29 -13.21 -17.69
N PRO A 148 -16.70 -12.16 -16.96
CA PRO A 148 -18.05 -12.14 -16.42
C PRO A 148 -19.03 -12.41 -17.55
N ILE A 149 -20.03 -13.24 -17.29
CA ILE A 149 -21.14 -13.60 -18.21
C ILE A 149 -21.81 -12.32 -18.78
N TYR A 150 -21.55 -11.17 -18.18
CA TYR A 150 -21.85 -9.84 -18.69
C TYR A 150 -20.58 -9.18 -19.27
N GLN A 151 -20.55 -9.01 -20.59
CA GLN A 151 -19.47 -8.43 -21.41
C GLN A 151 -19.02 -6.98 -21.05
N HIS A 152 -19.47 -6.43 -19.92
CA HIS A 152 -19.23 -5.04 -19.50
C HIS A 152 -18.72 -4.89 -18.05
N ALA A 153 -18.63 -5.96 -17.26
CA ALA A 153 -18.11 -5.85 -15.90
C ALA A 153 -16.56 -5.96 -15.89
N PRO A 154 -15.84 -5.07 -15.18
CA PRO A 154 -14.40 -5.19 -15.00
C PRO A 154 -14.04 -6.51 -14.30
N HIS A 155 -12.82 -7.00 -14.56
CA HIS A 155 -12.33 -8.22 -13.90
C HIS A 155 -12.25 -8.01 -12.37
N PRO A 156 -12.63 -8.98 -11.51
CA PRO A 156 -12.65 -8.80 -10.06
C PRO A 156 -11.32 -8.33 -9.43
N LEU A 157 -10.19 -8.70 -10.05
CA LEU A 157 -8.88 -8.17 -9.68
C LEU A 157 -8.84 -6.64 -9.78
N LEU A 158 -9.30 -6.06 -10.90
CA LEU A 158 -9.28 -4.61 -11.16
C LEU A 158 -10.15 -3.86 -10.15
N ASP A 159 -11.30 -4.43 -9.77
CA ASP A 159 -12.15 -3.86 -8.72
C ASP A 159 -11.43 -3.86 -7.37
N SER A 160 -10.78 -4.97 -7.01
CA SER A 160 -10.01 -5.05 -5.77
C SER A 160 -8.77 -4.16 -5.77
N GLU A 161 -8.11 -3.98 -6.92
CA GLU A 161 -7.01 -3.03 -7.10
C GLU A 161 -7.49 -1.59 -6.87
N LEU A 162 -8.66 -1.24 -7.39
CA LEU A 162 -9.21 0.10 -7.25
C LEU A 162 -9.53 0.44 -5.78
N GLU A 163 -10.06 -0.52 -5.02
CA GLU A 163 -10.32 -0.37 -3.58
C GLU A 163 -9.02 -0.17 -2.77
N VAL A 164 -7.96 -0.94 -3.08
CA VAL A 164 -6.64 -0.78 -2.46
C VAL A 164 -6.02 0.56 -2.87
N LEU A 165 -6.10 0.92 -4.14
CA LEU A 165 -5.56 2.17 -4.69
C LEU A 165 -6.24 3.40 -4.07
N GLU A 166 -7.55 3.39 -3.91
CA GLU A 166 -8.27 4.46 -3.21
C GLU A 166 -7.83 4.57 -1.74
N SER A 167 -7.65 3.42 -1.07
CA SER A 167 -7.17 3.39 0.31
C SER A 167 -5.74 3.95 0.43
N CYS A 168 -4.85 3.57 -0.48
CA CYS A 168 -3.48 4.07 -0.53
C CYS A 168 -3.43 5.56 -0.88
N LYS A 169 -4.31 6.06 -1.77
CA LYS A 169 -4.44 7.50 -2.04
C LYS A 169 -4.83 8.28 -0.78
N ASN A 170 -5.80 7.78 -0.01
CA ASN A 170 -6.20 8.44 1.24
C ASN A 170 -5.09 8.46 2.28
N LEU A 171 -4.29 7.40 2.36
CA LEU A 171 -3.08 7.36 3.19
C LEU A 171 -2.03 8.36 2.71
N ALA A 172 -1.72 8.39 1.41
CA ALA A 172 -0.77 9.33 0.82
C ALA A 172 -1.16 10.81 1.01
N MET A 173 -2.46 11.10 1.12
CA MET A 173 -3.02 12.43 1.40
C MET A 173 -3.20 12.73 2.89
N TYR A 174 -2.67 11.89 3.79
CA TYR A 174 -2.80 12.03 5.25
C TYR A 174 -4.25 12.02 5.79
N ARG A 175 -5.24 11.64 4.96
CA ARG A 175 -6.65 11.60 5.37
C ARG A 175 -6.93 10.45 6.33
N ASP A 176 -6.20 9.36 6.13
CA ASP A 176 -6.39 8.12 6.87
C ASP A 176 -5.24 7.79 7.84
N ILE A 177 -4.27 8.68 8.03
CA ILE A 177 -3.16 8.46 8.97
C ILE A 177 -3.47 9.18 10.29
N SER A 178 -4.17 8.50 11.20
CA SER A 178 -4.48 8.99 12.55
C SER A 178 -3.33 8.72 13.50
#